data_AF-R7QKU3-F1
#
_entry.id   AF-R7QKU3-F1
#
_cell.length_a   1.000
_cell.length_b   1.000
_cell.length_c   1.000
_cell.angle_alpha   90.00
_cell.angle_beta   90.00
_cell.angle_gamma   90.00
#
_symmetry.space_group_name_H-M   'P 1'
#
loop_
_entity.id
_entity.type
_entity.pdbx_description
1 polymer ?
#
loop_
_entity_poly.entity_id
_entity_poly.type
_entity_poly.pdbx_seq_one_letter_code
_entity_poly.pdbx_strand_id
1 'polypeptide(L)'
;MDEFVGLRCAEDLIRLRVFPNGKELAESMSAYSTVRHYLHAHSDSHSEKDGILSFRDKNVVLLAVGDGCTPRTATLFAFRSAWRCISIDPAMRVGGRWETVSNLQTMKSRVQDVTIPVSSHPDNVEMVVVVMWHCHCSISDALGCLEFDGVKWDVNDVQQSAKLRKRVALVTCACCNFDSVQRTMPDGSRPDAQFEDLAIPGLMRTVRKPLNRRAS
;
A
#
# COMPACT_ATOMS: atom_id res chain seq x y z
N MET A 1 0.80 -18.56 -6.24
CA MET A 1 2.06 -18.77 -6.98
C MET A 1 1.79 -18.93 -8.47
N ASP A 2 0.82 -19.75 -8.86
CA ASP A 2 0.43 -19.92 -10.27
C ASP A 2 0.08 -18.61 -10.97
N GLU A 3 -0.63 -17.71 -10.27
CA GLU A 3 -0.92 -16.37 -10.80
C GLU A 3 0.36 -15.59 -11.13
N PHE A 4 1.38 -15.65 -10.27
CA PHE A 4 2.63 -14.92 -10.49
C PHE A 4 3.33 -15.41 -11.75
N VAL A 5 3.41 -16.72 -11.97
CA VAL A 5 4.05 -17.31 -13.15
C VAL A 5 3.35 -16.89 -14.45
N GLY A 6 2.04 -16.65 -14.39
CA GLY A 6 1.27 -16.13 -15.53
C GLY A 6 1.43 -14.62 -15.79
N LEU A 7 2.11 -13.87 -14.92
CA LEU A 7 2.30 -12.43 -15.12
C LEU A 7 3.31 -12.15 -16.22
N ARG A 8 2.97 -11.24 -17.14
CA ARG A 8 3.90 -10.76 -18.17
C ARG A 8 5.18 -10.14 -17.61
N CYS A 9 5.12 -9.58 -16.39
CA CYS A 9 6.26 -8.97 -15.71
C CYS A 9 7.00 -9.93 -14.76
N ALA A 10 6.62 -11.22 -14.69
CA ALA A 10 7.25 -12.17 -13.78
C ALA A 10 8.76 -12.30 -14.02
N GLU A 11 9.15 -12.38 -15.29
CA GLU A 11 10.55 -12.47 -15.68
C GLU A 11 11.35 -11.24 -15.23
N ASP A 12 10.81 -10.04 -15.44
CA ASP A 12 11.45 -8.79 -15.01
C ASP A 12 11.61 -8.75 -13.49
N LEU A 13 10.56 -9.08 -12.74
CA LEU A 13 10.60 -9.13 -11.27
C LEU A 13 11.65 -10.12 -10.74
N ILE A 14 11.80 -11.28 -11.39
CA ILE A 14 12.84 -12.27 -11.06
C ILE A 14 14.24 -11.71 -11.38
N ARG A 15 14.42 -11.10 -12.56
CA ARG A 15 15.71 -10.51 -12.99
C ARG A 15 16.17 -9.38 -12.07
N LEU A 16 15.23 -8.59 -11.56
CA LEU A 16 15.48 -7.51 -10.59
C LEU A 16 15.88 -8.03 -9.20
N ARG A 17 15.61 -9.32 -8.90
CA ARG A 17 15.91 -9.96 -7.59
C ARG A 17 15.30 -9.22 -6.41
N VAL A 18 14.07 -8.70 -6.57
CA VAL A 18 13.37 -7.98 -5.49
C VAL A 18 12.82 -8.92 -4.42
N PHE A 19 12.49 -10.18 -4.76
CA PHE A 19 12.01 -11.15 -3.78
C PHE A 19 13.14 -12.08 -3.34
N PRO A 20 13.51 -12.13 -2.04
CA PRO A 20 14.57 -13.00 -1.57
C PRO A 20 14.14 -14.46 -1.44
N ASN A 21 12.84 -14.73 -1.29
CA ASN A 21 12.27 -16.08 -1.18
C ASN A 21 10.77 -16.08 -1.54
N GLY A 22 10.18 -17.28 -1.60
CA GLY A 22 8.77 -17.46 -1.96
C GLY A 22 7.75 -16.92 -0.94
N LYS A 23 8.12 -16.82 0.34
CA LYS A 23 7.24 -16.23 1.38
C LYS A 23 7.00 -14.75 1.08
N GLU A 24 8.07 -14.00 0.86
CA GLU A 24 8.01 -12.55 0.58
C GLU A 24 7.25 -12.26 -0.73
N LEU A 25 7.43 -13.12 -1.75
CA LEU A 25 6.65 -13.05 -2.98
C LEU A 25 5.16 -13.30 -2.73
N ALA A 26 4.82 -14.32 -1.95
CA ALA A 26 3.43 -14.63 -1.62
C ALA A 26 2.76 -13.49 -0.85
N GLU A 27 3.49 -12.88 0.09
CA GLU A 27 3.06 -11.71 0.85
C GLU A 27 2.75 -10.50 -0.06
N SER A 28 3.67 -10.12 -0.95
CA SER A 28 3.41 -9.03 -1.91
C SER A 28 2.28 -9.34 -2.89
N MET A 29 2.16 -10.59 -3.34
CA MET A 29 1.04 -11.01 -4.22
C MET A 29 -0.30 -10.97 -3.50
N SER A 30 -0.35 -11.32 -2.22
CA SER A 30 -1.56 -11.19 -1.39
C SER A 30 -1.94 -9.71 -1.19
N ALA A 31 -0.96 -8.84 -0.95
CA ALA A 31 -1.18 -7.39 -0.90
C ALA A 31 -1.76 -6.87 -2.20
N TYR A 32 -1.18 -7.28 -3.34
CA TYR A 32 -1.67 -6.94 -4.67
C TYR A 32 -3.09 -7.45 -4.91
N SER A 33 -3.37 -8.72 -4.58
CA SER A 33 -4.68 -9.32 -4.74
C SER A 33 -5.73 -8.60 -3.90
N THR A 34 -5.40 -8.21 -2.67
CA THR A 34 -6.28 -7.42 -1.79
C THR A 34 -6.62 -6.08 -2.42
N VAL A 35 -5.61 -5.32 -2.84
CA VAL A 35 -5.82 -4.01 -3.48
C VAL A 35 -6.64 -4.18 -4.75
N ARG A 36 -6.32 -5.17 -5.58
CA ARG A 36 -7.09 -5.48 -6.78
C ARG A 36 -8.54 -5.79 -6.42
N HIS A 37 -8.81 -6.75 -5.54
CA HIS A 37 -10.17 -7.20 -5.28
C HIS A 37 -11.04 -6.12 -4.64
N TYR A 38 -10.49 -5.37 -3.69
CA TYR A 38 -11.28 -4.45 -2.87
C TYR A 38 -11.18 -2.98 -3.26
N LEU A 39 -10.12 -2.55 -3.94
CA LEU A 39 -9.93 -1.13 -4.28
C LEU A 39 -10.05 -0.86 -5.79
N HIS A 40 -9.79 -1.86 -6.64
CA HIS A 40 -9.79 -1.67 -8.09
C HIS A 40 -11.22 -1.75 -8.67
N ALA A 41 -11.56 -0.82 -9.54
CA ALA A 41 -12.82 -0.81 -10.27
C ALA A 41 -12.81 -1.87 -11.40
N HIS A 42 -13.83 -2.72 -11.47
CA HIS A 42 -13.86 -3.87 -12.40
C HIS A 42 -14.75 -3.68 -13.66
N SER A 43 -15.06 -2.44 -14.10
CA SER A 43 -15.91 -2.01 -15.28
C SER A 43 -17.44 -1.92 -15.03
N ASP A 44 -18.37 -1.95 -16.01
CA ASP A 44 -19.82 -1.69 -15.77
C ASP A 44 -20.76 -2.92 -15.78
N SER A 45 -20.28 -4.12 -16.15
CA SER A 45 -21.10 -5.33 -16.38
C SER A 45 -21.10 -6.43 -15.30
N HIS A 46 -20.80 -6.16 -14.03
CA HIS A 46 -21.03 -7.13 -12.94
C HIS A 46 -21.91 -6.46 -11.90
N SER A 47 -22.91 -7.19 -11.43
CA SER A 47 -23.98 -6.72 -10.57
C SER A 47 -23.51 -6.28 -9.17
N GLU A 48 -22.23 -6.47 -8.84
CA GLU A 48 -21.55 -5.87 -7.68
C GLU A 48 -20.13 -5.47 -8.11
N LYS A 49 -19.85 -4.16 -8.17
CA LYS A 49 -18.57 -3.58 -8.57
C LYS A 49 -18.25 -2.38 -7.69
N ASP A 50 -17.46 -2.64 -6.63
CA ASP A 50 -17.32 -1.74 -5.48
C ASP A 50 -15.92 -1.11 -5.31
N GLY A 51 -15.06 -1.20 -6.34
CA GLY A 51 -13.74 -0.55 -6.31
C GLY A 51 -13.79 0.88 -6.88
N ILE A 52 -12.96 1.78 -6.33
CA ILE A 52 -12.93 3.20 -6.73
C ILE A 52 -11.65 3.62 -7.48
N LEU A 53 -10.64 2.75 -7.54
CA LEU A 53 -9.33 3.04 -8.15
C LEU A 53 -9.15 2.31 -9.47
N SER A 54 -8.40 2.89 -10.40
CA SER A 54 -7.96 2.22 -11.62
C SER A 54 -6.45 2.02 -11.59
N PHE A 55 -5.96 0.85 -11.99
CA PHE A 55 -4.52 0.64 -12.14
C PHE A 55 -3.91 1.45 -13.30
N ARG A 56 -4.72 2.10 -14.13
CA ARG A 56 -4.25 3.01 -15.19
C ARG A 56 -4.22 4.47 -14.77
N ASP A 57 -4.77 4.79 -13.60
CA ASP A 57 -4.82 6.15 -13.09
C ASP A 57 -3.43 6.59 -12.62
N LYS A 58 -2.93 7.72 -13.13
CA LYS A 58 -1.62 8.26 -12.72
C LYS A 58 -1.71 9.07 -11.44
N ASN A 59 -2.92 9.40 -10.99
CA ASN A 59 -3.18 10.20 -9.80
C ASN A 59 -3.37 9.30 -8.57
N VAL A 60 -2.58 8.23 -8.48
CA VAL A 60 -2.56 7.33 -7.33
C VAL A 60 -1.12 7.15 -6.86
N VAL A 61 -0.94 7.34 -5.55
CA VAL A 61 0.31 7.14 -4.84
C VAL A 61 0.19 5.86 -4.04
N LEU A 62 1.04 4.88 -4.33
CA LEU A 62 1.19 3.70 -3.49
C LEU A 62 2.37 3.89 -2.54
N LEU A 63 2.12 3.68 -1.26
CA LEU A 63 3.13 3.72 -0.22
C LEU A 63 3.27 2.34 0.43
N ALA A 64 4.33 1.60 0.07
CA ALA A 64 4.69 0.35 0.74
C ALA A 64 5.61 0.66 1.93
N VAL A 65 5.08 0.53 3.15
CA VAL A 65 5.81 0.80 4.40
C VAL A 65 6.27 -0.51 5.02
N GLY A 66 7.56 -0.59 5.35
CA GLY A 66 8.15 -1.83 5.88
C GLY A 66 8.39 -2.88 4.79
N ASP A 67 8.69 -2.47 3.56
CA ASP A 67 8.81 -3.35 2.39
C ASP A 67 10.08 -4.25 2.45
N GLY A 68 10.96 -3.99 3.43
CA GLY A 68 12.19 -4.72 3.72
C GLY A 68 13.41 -4.18 2.98
N CYS A 69 14.43 -5.03 2.83
CA CYS A 69 15.74 -4.61 2.28
C CYS A 69 15.76 -4.37 0.77
N THR A 70 14.63 -4.63 0.10
CA THR A 70 14.38 -4.51 -1.34
C THR A 70 12.93 -4.05 -1.50
N PRO A 71 12.57 -3.26 -2.52
CA PRO A 71 11.23 -2.69 -2.66
C PRO A 71 10.21 -3.69 -3.25
N ARG A 72 9.95 -4.79 -2.55
CA ARG A 72 9.20 -5.95 -3.05
C ARG A 72 7.81 -5.57 -3.56
N THR A 73 6.99 -5.06 -2.64
CA THR A 73 5.59 -4.78 -2.87
C THR A 73 5.45 -3.58 -3.79
N ALA A 74 6.20 -2.50 -3.54
CA ALA A 74 6.17 -1.33 -4.40
C ALA A 74 6.58 -1.65 -5.84
N THR A 75 7.59 -2.50 -6.06
CA THR A 75 8.00 -2.91 -7.42
C THR A 75 6.90 -3.71 -8.10
N LEU A 76 6.25 -4.65 -7.40
CA LEU A 76 5.13 -5.39 -7.97
C LEU A 76 4.02 -4.45 -8.45
N PHE A 77 3.64 -3.45 -7.65
CA PHE A 77 2.65 -2.45 -8.07
C PHE A 77 3.15 -1.57 -9.21
N ALA A 78 4.43 -1.19 -9.22
CA ALA A 78 5.01 -0.37 -10.28
C ALA A 78 4.91 -1.06 -11.65
N PHE A 79 5.12 -2.38 -11.71
CA PHE A 79 4.93 -3.17 -12.94
C PHE A 79 3.47 -3.43 -13.32
N ARG A 80 2.55 -3.29 -12.36
CA ARG A 80 1.14 -3.70 -12.50
C ARG A 80 0.18 -2.52 -12.57
N SER A 81 0.68 -1.30 -12.45
CA SER A 81 -0.11 -0.06 -12.45
C SER A 81 0.70 1.11 -13.01
N ALA A 82 -0.01 2.19 -13.37
CA ALA A 82 0.57 3.48 -13.71
C ALA A 82 0.81 4.37 -12.48
N TRP A 83 0.66 3.81 -11.27
CA TRP A 83 0.73 4.53 -10.01
C TRP A 83 2.16 4.99 -9.71
N ARG A 84 2.28 6.08 -8.94
CA ARG A 84 3.55 6.46 -8.32
C ARG A 84 3.78 5.55 -7.11
N CYS A 85 4.75 4.65 -7.19
CA CYS A 85 5.01 3.67 -6.13
C CYS A 85 6.23 4.08 -5.30
N ILE A 86 6.06 4.11 -3.98
CA ILE A 86 7.10 4.51 -3.03
C ILE A 86 7.28 3.37 -2.03
N SER A 87 8.52 2.93 -1.87
CA SER A 87 8.92 1.92 -0.90
C SER A 87 9.74 2.58 0.20
N ILE A 88 9.33 2.41 1.47
CA ILE A 88 10.02 2.98 2.63
C ILE A 88 10.36 1.87 3.61
N ASP A 89 11.66 1.72 3.89
CA ASP A 89 12.14 0.82 4.94
C ASP A 89 13.55 1.24 5.42
N PRO A 90 13.84 1.27 6.74
CA PRO A 90 15.18 1.58 7.24
C PRO A 90 16.25 0.57 6.79
N ALA A 91 15.86 -0.66 6.46
CA ALA A 91 16.73 -1.71 5.95
C ALA A 91 16.90 -1.69 4.42
N MET A 92 16.21 -0.78 3.70
CA MET A 92 16.28 -0.69 2.24
C MET A 92 17.73 -0.59 1.75
N ARG A 93 18.09 -1.38 0.74
CA ARG A 93 19.41 -1.31 0.11
C ARG A 93 19.45 -0.18 -0.93
N VAL A 94 20.62 0.43 -1.07
CA VAL A 94 20.91 1.42 -2.11
C VAL A 94 21.66 0.73 -3.26
N GLY A 95 21.44 1.16 -4.51
CA GLY A 95 22.13 0.63 -5.69
C GLY A 95 21.56 -0.71 -6.18
N GLY A 96 20.25 -0.89 -6.08
CA GLY A 96 19.57 -2.11 -6.53
C GLY A 96 19.17 -2.07 -8.00
N ARG A 97 18.98 -3.25 -8.61
CA ARG A 97 18.55 -3.34 -10.02
C ARG A 97 17.20 -2.67 -10.27
N TRP A 98 16.36 -2.56 -9.23
CA TRP A 98 15.04 -1.94 -9.28
C TRP A 98 15.06 -0.43 -9.49
N GLU A 99 16.22 0.24 -9.38
CA GLU A 99 16.34 1.68 -9.64
C GLU A 99 16.02 2.06 -11.09
N THR A 100 15.99 1.09 -12.01
CA THR A 100 15.59 1.30 -13.39
C THR A 100 14.06 1.34 -13.60
N VAL A 101 13.26 1.09 -12.56
CA VAL A 101 11.80 1.04 -12.65
C VAL A 101 11.23 2.46 -12.56
N SER A 102 10.66 2.96 -13.65
CA SER A 102 10.40 4.39 -13.87
C SER A 102 9.46 5.05 -12.86
N ASN A 103 8.47 4.33 -12.36
CA ASN A 103 7.46 4.84 -11.42
C ASN A 103 7.68 4.34 -9.99
N LEU A 104 8.90 3.88 -9.67
CA LEU A 104 9.29 3.41 -8.35
C LEU A 104 10.28 4.37 -7.71
N GLN A 105 10.00 4.75 -6.47
CA GLN A 105 10.92 5.46 -5.58
C GLN A 105 11.22 4.59 -4.36
N THR A 106 12.48 4.55 -3.94
CA THR A 106 12.89 3.83 -2.73
C THR A 106 13.50 4.79 -1.71
N MET A 107 13.15 4.63 -0.44
CA MET A 107 13.66 5.44 0.66
C MET A 107 14.22 4.53 1.75
N LYS A 108 15.52 4.64 1.98
CA LYS A 108 16.18 4.03 3.15
C LYS A 108 16.00 4.93 4.37
N SER A 109 14.82 4.87 4.98
CA SER A 109 14.47 5.70 6.13
C SER A 109 13.42 5.01 6.98
N ARG A 110 13.31 5.44 8.24
CA ARG A 110 12.09 5.18 9.00
C ARG A 110 10.97 6.05 8.42
N VAL A 111 9.74 5.56 8.45
CA VAL A 111 8.58 6.30 7.89
C VAL A 111 8.31 7.60 8.65
N GLN A 112 8.62 7.64 9.94
CA GLN A 112 8.48 8.84 10.78
C GLN A 112 9.38 9.99 10.34
N ASP A 113 10.51 9.68 9.70
CA ASP A 113 11.52 10.66 9.27
C ASP A 113 11.28 11.14 7.83
N VAL A 114 10.17 10.72 7.20
CA VAL A 114 9.84 11.03 5.81
C VAL A 114 8.62 11.94 5.74
N THR A 115 8.60 12.81 4.74
CA THR A 115 7.40 13.54 4.30
C THR A 115 7.12 13.18 2.84
N ILE A 116 5.90 12.73 2.56
CA ILE A 116 5.41 12.40 1.22
C ILE A 116 4.35 13.43 0.83
N PRO A 117 4.65 14.33 -0.13
CA PRO A 117 3.65 15.25 -0.63
C PRO A 117 2.60 14.49 -1.44
N VAL A 118 1.34 14.84 -1.19
CA VAL A 118 0.17 14.33 -1.89
C VAL A 118 -0.62 15.52 -2.43
N SER A 119 -0.72 15.62 -3.76
CA SER A 119 -1.35 16.76 -4.41
C SER A 119 -2.86 16.78 -4.19
N SER A 120 -3.41 17.87 -3.66
CA SER A 120 -4.86 18.12 -3.63
C SER A 120 -5.31 19.11 -4.72
N HIS A 121 -4.46 19.39 -5.71
CA HIS A 121 -4.79 20.34 -6.76
C HIS A 121 -6.04 19.85 -7.51
N PRO A 122 -7.05 20.71 -7.81
CA PRO A 122 -8.29 20.29 -8.46
C PRO A 122 -8.07 19.50 -9.76
N ASP A 123 -7.05 19.87 -10.53
CA ASP A 123 -6.69 19.21 -11.79
C ASP A 123 -5.87 17.92 -11.61
N ASN A 124 -5.36 17.64 -10.40
CA ASN A 124 -4.50 16.50 -10.11
C ASN A 124 -4.63 16.02 -8.65
N VAL A 125 -5.84 15.63 -8.26
CA VAL A 125 -6.09 15.10 -6.91
C VAL A 125 -5.55 13.68 -6.81
N GLU A 126 -4.53 13.48 -5.98
CA GLU A 126 -3.94 12.16 -5.76
C GLU A 126 -4.72 11.34 -4.72
N MET A 127 -5.01 10.07 -5.03
CA MET A 127 -5.44 9.08 -4.05
C MET A 127 -4.21 8.37 -3.48
N VAL A 128 -4.26 7.94 -2.21
CA VAL A 128 -3.16 7.23 -1.56
C VAL A 128 -3.59 5.81 -1.22
N VAL A 129 -2.75 4.83 -1.55
CA VAL A 129 -2.89 3.44 -1.10
C VAL A 129 -1.69 3.11 -0.24
N VAL A 130 -1.90 3.00 1.07
CA VAL A 130 -0.85 2.61 2.02
C VAL A 130 -0.91 1.10 2.22
N VAL A 131 0.20 0.43 1.95
CA VAL A 131 0.35 -1.02 2.12
C VAL A 131 1.38 -1.28 3.22
N MET A 132 0.91 -1.85 4.33
CA MET A 132 1.74 -2.20 5.49
C MET A 132 1.77 -3.72 5.62
N TRP A 133 2.64 -4.37 4.86
CA TRP A 133 2.78 -5.82 4.90
C TRP A 133 3.98 -6.20 5.74
N HIS A 134 3.77 -6.98 6.80
CA HIS A 134 4.83 -7.33 7.74
C HIS A 134 5.54 -6.09 8.36
N CYS A 135 4.87 -4.93 8.44
CA CYS A 135 5.48 -3.70 8.98
C CYS A 135 5.61 -3.76 10.51
N HIS A 136 6.75 -3.29 11.01
CA HIS A 136 7.03 -3.06 12.43
C HIS A 136 6.78 -1.59 12.82
N CYS A 137 5.59 -1.09 12.51
CA CYS A 137 5.17 0.29 12.72
C CYS A 137 3.67 0.37 13.03
N SER A 138 3.22 1.44 13.69
CA SER A 138 1.78 1.69 13.84
C SER A 138 1.16 2.28 12.57
N ILE A 139 -0.16 2.22 12.44
CA ILE A 139 -0.87 2.90 11.34
C ILE A 139 -0.63 4.41 11.41
N SER A 140 -0.62 4.98 12.63
CA SER A 140 -0.36 6.41 12.85
C SER A 140 1.01 6.83 12.34
N ASP A 141 2.05 6.02 12.58
CA ASP A 141 3.40 6.30 12.06
C ASP A 141 3.41 6.33 10.53
N ALA A 142 2.75 5.36 9.90
CA ALA A 142 2.70 5.25 8.44
C ALA A 142 1.95 6.40 7.79
N LEU A 143 0.80 6.79 8.36
CA LEU A 143 0.00 7.91 7.86
C LEU A 143 0.63 9.27 8.19
N GLY A 144 1.39 9.37 9.29
CA GLY A 144 2.10 10.58 9.73
C GLY A 144 3.07 11.15 8.71
N CYS A 145 3.53 10.35 7.74
CA CYS A 145 4.42 10.85 6.69
C CYS A 145 3.69 11.63 5.58
N LEU A 146 2.36 11.56 5.49
CA LEU A 146 1.62 12.20 4.40
C LEU A 146 1.49 13.70 4.64
N GLU A 147 1.69 14.48 3.59
CA GLU A 147 1.49 15.92 3.57
C GLU A 147 0.51 16.30 2.47
N PHE A 148 -0.58 16.97 2.85
CA PHE A 148 -1.60 17.46 1.93
C PHE A 148 -1.55 18.98 1.93
N ASP A 149 -1.38 19.58 0.74
CA ASP A 149 -1.36 21.04 0.56
C ASP A 149 -0.34 21.77 1.46
N GLY A 150 0.83 21.17 1.66
CA GLY A 150 1.89 21.72 2.52
C GLY A 150 1.62 21.58 4.03
N VAL A 151 0.58 20.85 4.41
CA VAL A 151 0.25 20.54 5.80
C VAL A 151 0.50 19.07 6.07
N LYS A 152 1.49 18.77 6.92
CA LYS A 152 1.76 17.40 7.38
C LYS A 152 0.58 16.90 8.20
N TRP A 153 0.17 15.67 7.95
CA TRP A 153 -1.00 15.10 8.60
C TRP A 153 -0.76 14.94 10.12
N ASP A 154 -1.69 15.48 10.91
CA ASP A 154 -1.75 15.26 12.35
C ASP A 154 -2.82 14.23 12.68
N VAL A 155 -2.36 13.10 13.21
CA VAL A 155 -3.17 11.98 13.68
C VAL A 155 -4.21 12.38 14.74
N ASN A 156 -3.93 13.42 15.52
CA ASN A 156 -4.82 13.89 16.58
C ASN A 156 -5.85 14.90 16.10
N ASP A 157 -5.75 15.36 14.84
CA ASP A 157 -6.70 16.29 14.25
C ASP A 157 -7.88 15.54 13.62
N VAL A 158 -9.04 15.64 14.27
CA VAL A 158 -10.30 15.00 13.86
C VAL A 158 -10.77 15.48 12.48
N GLN A 159 -10.55 16.76 12.14
CA GLN A 159 -10.97 17.31 10.84
C GLN A 159 -10.11 16.75 9.71
N GLN A 160 -8.81 16.58 9.94
CA GLN A 160 -7.92 15.94 8.98
C GLN A 160 -8.26 14.45 8.80
N SER A 161 -8.67 13.77 9.87
CA SER A 161 -9.06 12.35 9.83
C SER A 161 -10.25 12.07 8.89
N ALA A 162 -11.25 12.95 8.84
CA ALA A 162 -12.37 12.82 7.91
C ALA A 162 -11.96 13.00 6.43
N LYS A 163 -11.05 13.93 6.15
CA LYS A 163 -10.48 14.12 4.80
C LYS A 163 -9.64 12.93 4.38
N LEU A 164 -8.89 12.34 5.31
CA LEU A 164 -8.04 11.17 5.07
C LEU A 164 -8.87 9.97 4.58
N ARG A 165 -10.01 9.69 5.20
CA ARG A 165 -10.90 8.59 4.79
C ARG A 165 -11.42 8.69 3.35
N LYS A 166 -11.48 9.90 2.79
CA LYS A 166 -11.91 10.15 1.41
C LYS A 166 -10.80 9.93 0.38
N ARG A 167 -9.53 9.94 0.82
CA ARG A 167 -8.37 9.96 -0.07
C ARG A 167 -7.38 8.83 0.14
N VAL A 168 -7.38 8.22 1.32
CA VAL A 168 -6.42 7.21 1.71
C VAL A 168 -7.12 5.88 1.92
N ALA A 169 -6.71 4.89 1.13
CA ALA A 169 -6.99 3.50 1.40
C ALA A 169 -5.79 2.89 2.12
N LEU A 170 -6.06 2.06 3.11
CA LEU A 170 -5.05 1.37 3.88
C LEU A 170 -5.26 -0.14 3.74
N VAL A 171 -4.18 -0.87 3.54
CA VAL A 171 -4.16 -2.33 3.53
C VAL A 171 -3.05 -2.77 4.47
N THR A 172 -3.41 -3.49 5.55
CA THR A 172 -2.43 -3.99 6.53
C THR A 172 -2.51 -5.50 6.69
N CYS A 173 -1.36 -6.12 6.86
CA CYS A 173 -1.21 -7.48 7.37
C CYS A 173 -0.03 -7.48 8.35
N ALA A 174 -0.34 -7.38 9.64
CA ALA A 174 0.64 -7.11 10.68
C ALA A 174 1.54 -8.33 10.98
N CYS A 175 2.78 -8.06 11.40
CA CYS A 175 3.59 -9.04 12.11
C CYS A 175 3.02 -9.28 13.52
N CYS A 176 3.26 -10.47 14.12
CA CYS A 176 2.67 -10.92 15.39
C CYS A 176 2.77 -9.88 16.53
N ASN A 177 3.85 -9.11 16.59
CA ASN A 177 4.09 -8.13 17.67
C ASN A 177 3.44 -6.75 17.43
N PHE A 178 2.97 -6.47 16.22
CA PHE A 178 2.44 -5.16 15.83
C PHE A 178 0.96 -5.20 15.47
N ASP A 179 0.32 -6.38 15.58
CA ASP A 179 -1.09 -6.53 15.27
C ASP A 179 -1.98 -5.67 16.16
N SER A 180 -1.70 -5.57 17.46
CA SER A 180 -2.47 -4.72 18.37
C SER A 180 -2.49 -3.25 17.94
N VAL A 181 -1.38 -2.72 17.43
CA VAL A 181 -1.23 -1.33 16.98
C VAL A 181 -1.66 -1.10 15.52
N GLN A 182 -2.11 -2.15 14.83
CA GLN A 182 -2.67 -2.09 13.48
C GLN A 182 -4.13 -2.56 13.41
N ARG A 183 -4.75 -2.84 14.56
CA ARG A 183 -6.16 -3.28 14.66
C ARG A 183 -7.17 -2.17 14.45
N THR A 184 -6.83 -0.96 14.87
CA THR A 184 -7.73 0.20 14.85
C THR A 184 -7.08 1.34 14.08
N MET A 185 -7.91 2.07 13.35
CA MET A 185 -7.49 3.33 12.76
C MET A 185 -7.17 4.33 13.87
N PRO A 186 -6.40 5.40 13.57
CA PRO A 186 -5.97 6.33 14.61
C PRO A 186 -7.11 7.13 15.27
N ASP A 187 -8.25 7.26 14.58
CA ASP A 187 -9.49 7.81 15.13
C ASP A 187 -10.29 6.81 16.01
N GLY A 188 -9.70 5.65 16.33
CA GLY A 188 -10.30 4.59 17.14
C GLY A 188 -11.30 3.70 16.40
N SER A 189 -11.58 3.98 15.11
CA SER A 189 -12.51 3.16 14.34
C SER A 189 -11.94 1.80 13.96
N ARG A 190 -12.85 0.86 13.69
CA ARG A 190 -12.52 -0.46 13.17
C ARG A 190 -12.28 -0.41 11.65
N PRO A 191 -11.51 -1.36 11.10
CA PRO A 191 -11.45 -1.58 9.66
C PRO A 191 -12.86 -1.84 9.12
N ASP A 192 -13.17 -1.30 7.95
CA ASP A 192 -14.43 -1.54 7.27
C ASP A 192 -14.54 -2.97 6.71
N ALA A 193 -13.41 -3.64 6.47
CA ALA A 193 -13.34 -5.06 6.16
C ALA A 193 -12.14 -5.72 6.84
N GLN A 194 -12.34 -6.98 7.27
CA GLN A 194 -11.31 -7.82 7.89
C GLN A 194 -11.51 -9.27 7.44
N PHE A 195 -10.48 -9.91 6.89
CA PHE A 195 -10.54 -11.31 6.46
C PHE A 195 -9.18 -11.99 6.61
N GLU A 196 -9.15 -13.32 6.59
CA GLU A 196 -7.92 -14.11 6.60
C GLU A 196 -7.52 -14.54 5.19
N ASP A 197 -6.28 -14.26 4.77
CA ASP A 197 -5.74 -14.78 3.52
C ASP A 197 -4.87 -16.02 3.77
N LEU A 198 -5.41 -17.19 3.44
CA LEU A 198 -4.73 -18.47 3.62
C LEU A 198 -3.48 -18.65 2.74
N ALA A 199 -3.29 -17.82 1.71
CA ALA A 199 -2.11 -17.83 0.87
C ALA A 199 -0.88 -17.20 1.56
N ILE A 200 -1.06 -16.45 2.66
CA ILE A 200 0.03 -15.86 3.44
C ILE A 200 0.64 -16.93 4.35
N PRO A 201 1.95 -17.25 4.22
CA PRO A 201 2.63 -18.16 5.13
C PRO A 201 2.94 -17.45 6.46
N GLY A 202 2.10 -17.66 7.48
CA GLY A 202 2.29 -17.09 8.82
C GLY A 202 1.14 -17.37 9.78
N LEU A 203 1.30 -16.99 11.06
CA LEU A 203 0.22 -17.07 12.07
C LEU A 203 -0.75 -15.89 11.96
N MET A 204 -0.29 -14.74 11.47
CA MET A 204 -1.10 -13.55 11.26
C MET A 204 -1.37 -13.38 9.77
N ARG A 205 -2.63 -13.55 9.38
CA ARG A 205 -3.10 -13.50 7.99
C ARG A 205 -4.24 -12.51 7.80
N THR A 206 -4.49 -11.71 8.84
CA THR A 206 -5.65 -10.85 8.88
C THR A 206 -5.38 -9.57 8.10
N VAL A 207 -6.05 -9.46 6.96
CA VAL A 207 -6.01 -8.28 6.10
C VAL A 207 -7.09 -7.31 6.53
N ARG A 208 -6.74 -6.03 6.66
CA ARG A 208 -7.66 -4.95 7.10
C ARG A 208 -7.73 -3.84 6.06
N LYS A 209 -8.94 -3.31 5.81
CA LYS A 209 -9.17 -2.17 4.92
C LYS A 209 -10.18 -1.18 5.53
N PRO A 210 -9.98 0.13 5.40
CA PRO A 210 -11.05 1.10 5.43
C PRO A 210 -11.67 1.31 4.02
N LEU A 211 -12.99 1.18 3.90
CA LEU A 211 -13.81 1.50 2.74
C LEU A 211 -14.02 3.01 2.73
N ASN A 212 -13.53 3.64 1.66
CA ASN A 212 -13.88 5.01 1.32
C ASN A 212 -15.39 5.06 1.01
N ARG A 213 -16.21 5.43 2.00
CA ARG A 213 -17.61 5.78 1.76
C ARG A 213 -17.60 7.11 1.01
N ARG A 214 -17.90 7.10 -0.29
CA ARG A 214 -18.32 8.34 -0.96
C ARG A 214 -19.48 8.90 -0.15
N ALA A 215 -19.34 10.12 0.35
CA ALA A 215 -20.48 10.87 0.84
C ALA A 215 -21.46 11.00 -0.34
N SER A 216 -22.64 10.42 -0.17
CA SER A 216 -23.81 10.69 -1.00
C SER A 216 -24.14 12.17 -1.01
#